data_AF-A0A3Q8X2L2-F1
#
_entry.id   AF-A0A3Q8X2L2-F1
#
_cell.length_a   1.000
_cell.length_b   1.000
_cell.length_c   1.000
_cell.angle_alpha   90.00
_cell.angle_beta   90.00
_cell.angle_gamma   90.00
#
_symmetry.space_group_name_H-M   'P 1'
#
loop_
_entity.id
_entity.type
_entity.pdbx_description
1 polymer ?
#
loop_
_entity_poly.entity_id
_entity_poly.type
_entity_poly.pdbx_seq_one_letter_code
_entity_poly.pdbx_strand_id
1 'polypeptide(L)'
;MGNNQTYFGGIPISRSLAVSFRKVLTALLITAVLLATASLGGSSANAVSSPDNFQVYLKLDAIPGESNVKGFEQWIPVSDVHFGVEVPMSLSTATGAAAGKPQFDGLSFSKLFDAASMPIFLASVQGKVIKSATLVFVKQAPTPVKFLTINLSNVFVSNYSFNDTVESISLAYSIISVGYSSQKPDGSLNAMVKSAWDVTKNMTATPVIP
;
A
#
# COMPACT_ATOMS: atom_id res chain seq x y z
N MET A 1 -26.51 5.65 -82.66
CA MET A 1 -26.39 4.37 -81.94
C MET A 1 -25.26 4.49 -80.93
N GLY A 2 -25.41 4.61 -79.61
CA GLY A 2 -26.50 4.96 -78.69
C GLY A 2 -25.80 5.45 -77.41
N ASN A 3 -26.04 6.70 -77.00
CA ASN A 3 -25.41 7.31 -75.83
C ASN A 3 -26.29 7.08 -74.59
N ASN A 4 -25.93 6.10 -73.75
CA ASN A 4 -26.59 5.87 -72.46
C ASN A 4 -26.18 6.96 -71.45
N GLN A 5 -26.99 8.01 -71.33
CA GLN A 5 -27.00 8.91 -70.18
C GLN A 5 -28.00 8.39 -69.16
N THR A 6 -27.55 8.18 -67.91
CA THR A 6 -28.41 7.77 -66.80
C THR A 6 -29.14 8.99 -66.22
N TYR A 7 -30.47 8.92 -66.16
CA TYR A 7 -31.33 9.96 -65.59
C TYR A 7 -31.77 9.58 -64.16
N PHE A 8 -31.75 10.54 -63.23
CA PHE A 8 -32.47 10.49 -61.96
C PHE A 8 -33.42 11.69 -61.92
N GLY A 9 -34.73 11.47 -61.83
CA GLY A 9 -35.71 12.55 -61.72
C GLY A 9 -35.80 13.53 -62.90
N GLY A 10 -35.40 13.14 -64.12
CA GLY A 10 -35.68 13.91 -65.34
C GLY A 10 -34.72 15.06 -65.70
N ILE A 11 -33.60 15.26 -65.00
CA ILE A 11 -32.57 16.26 -65.37
C ILE A 11 -31.29 15.54 -65.85
N PRO A 12 -30.69 15.92 -67.01
CA PRO A 12 -29.44 15.32 -67.46
C PRO A 12 -28.25 15.77 -66.58
N ILE A 13 -27.57 14.82 -65.94
CA ILE A 13 -26.39 15.09 -65.10
C ILE A 13 -25.13 14.83 -65.92
N SER A 14 -24.26 15.82 -66.08
CA SER A 14 -22.97 15.65 -66.77
C SER A 14 -22.00 14.81 -65.92
N ARG A 15 -21.19 13.96 -66.57
CA ARG A 15 -20.26 13.01 -65.92
C ARG A 15 -19.21 13.67 -65.01
N SER A 16 -19.02 14.99 -65.03
CA SER A 16 -18.04 15.66 -64.15
C SER A 16 -18.59 16.02 -62.76
N LEU A 17 -19.92 16.10 -62.57
CA LEU A 17 -20.52 16.36 -61.24
C LEU A 17 -20.62 15.10 -60.36
N ALA A 18 -20.64 13.90 -60.95
CA ALA A 18 -20.73 12.65 -60.20
C ALA A 18 -19.40 12.24 -59.52
N VAL A 19 -18.26 12.74 -60.01
CA VAL A 19 -16.93 12.41 -59.47
C VAL A 19 -16.55 13.34 -58.30
N SER A 20 -16.98 14.61 -58.32
CA SER A 20 -16.74 15.55 -57.21
C SER A 20 -17.61 15.25 -56.00
N PHE A 21 -18.85 14.77 -56.18
CA PHE A 21 -19.71 14.37 -55.06
C PHE A 21 -19.26 13.08 -54.36
N ARG A 22 -18.68 12.11 -55.10
CA ARG A 22 -18.16 10.88 -54.48
C ARG A 22 -16.93 11.13 -53.61
N LYS A 23 -16.08 12.11 -53.93
CA LYS A 23 -14.90 12.48 -53.13
C LYS A 23 -15.23 13.39 -51.96
N VAL A 24 -16.24 14.26 -52.07
CA VAL A 24 -16.68 15.11 -50.95
C VAL A 24 -17.55 14.34 -49.96
N LEU A 25 -18.35 13.35 -50.41
CA LEU A 25 -19.16 12.50 -49.52
C LEU A 25 -18.34 11.41 -48.79
N THR A 26 -17.20 10.97 -49.34
CA THR A 26 -16.24 10.12 -48.59
C THR A 26 -15.36 10.93 -47.65
N ALA A 27 -15.14 12.22 -47.89
CA ALA A 27 -14.36 13.09 -47.00
C ALA A 27 -15.18 13.62 -45.79
N LEU A 28 -16.52 13.59 -45.83
CA LEU A 28 -17.37 13.97 -44.69
C LEU A 28 -17.76 12.79 -43.78
N LEU A 29 -17.49 11.55 -44.19
CA LEU A 29 -17.80 10.34 -43.42
C LEU A 29 -16.61 9.78 -42.63
N ILE A 30 -15.41 10.35 -42.79
CA ILE A 30 -14.20 9.93 -42.05
C ILE A 30 -13.93 10.81 -40.81
N THR A 31 -14.68 11.89 -40.61
CA THR A 31 -14.58 12.77 -39.42
C THR A 31 -15.80 12.74 -38.49
N ALA A 32 -16.75 11.82 -38.71
CA ALA A 32 -17.98 11.68 -37.90
C ALA A 32 -18.24 10.27 -37.35
N VAL A 33 -17.21 9.41 -37.28
CA VAL A 33 -17.22 8.18 -36.44
C VAL A 33 -16.12 8.32 -35.38
N LEU A 34 -16.19 9.42 -34.64
CA LEU A 34 -15.46 9.60 -33.39
C LEU A 34 -16.34 10.40 -32.42
N LEU A 35 -17.55 9.92 -32.17
CA LEU A 35 -18.35 10.38 -31.04
C LEU A 35 -19.35 9.28 -30.63
N ALA A 36 -19.32 8.93 -29.35
CA ALA A 36 -20.26 8.07 -28.64
C ALA A 36 -20.10 6.54 -28.77
N THR A 37 -18.93 6.04 -28.41
CA THR A 37 -18.88 5.12 -27.26
C THR A 37 -17.83 5.65 -26.27
N ALA A 38 -18.23 6.66 -25.48
CA ALA A 38 -17.67 6.74 -24.14
C ALA A 38 -18.17 5.48 -23.44
N SER A 39 -17.41 4.38 -23.58
CA SER A 39 -17.41 3.37 -22.55
C SER A 39 -17.28 4.12 -21.24
N LEU A 40 -18.05 3.70 -20.25
CA LEU A 40 -17.76 4.04 -18.86
C LEU A 40 -16.28 3.73 -18.68
N GLY A 41 -15.46 4.77 -18.77
CA GLY A 41 -14.11 4.81 -18.25
C GLY A 41 -14.30 4.76 -16.75
N GLY A 42 -14.75 3.59 -16.26
CA GLY A 42 -14.29 3.12 -14.98
C GLY A 42 -12.81 3.32 -15.07
N SER A 43 -12.31 4.23 -14.25
CA SER A 43 -10.91 4.24 -13.93
C SER A 43 -10.64 2.77 -13.59
N SER A 44 -9.97 2.05 -14.47
CA SER A 44 -9.07 1.03 -13.98
C SER A 44 -8.08 1.87 -13.20
N ALA A 45 -8.44 2.15 -11.93
CA ALA A 45 -7.46 2.07 -10.87
C ALA A 45 -6.59 0.92 -11.33
N ASN A 46 -5.32 1.22 -11.65
CA ASN A 46 -4.31 0.17 -11.69
C ASN A 46 -4.69 -0.71 -10.52
N ALA A 47 -5.05 -1.96 -10.81
CA ALA A 47 -5.24 -2.91 -9.75
C ALA A 47 -3.89 -2.88 -9.06
N VAL A 48 -3.80 -2.12 -7.96
CA VAL A 48 -2.87 -2.40 -6.90
C VAL A 48 -3.23 -3.83 -6.62
N SER A 49 -2.45 -4.73 -7.19
CA SER A 49 -2.53 -6.14 -6.92
C SER A 49 -2.68 -6.20 -5.42
N SER A 50 -3.82 -6.68 -4.94
CA SER A 50 -4.04 -6.96 -3.53
C SER A 50 -2.74 -7.58 -3.05
N PRO A 51 -2.02 -6.95 -2.10
CA PRO A 51 -0.66 -7.36 -1.82
C PRO A 51 -0.68 -8.86 -1.57
N ASP A 52 0.22 -9.57 -2.26
CA ASP A 52 0.46 -11.00 -2.14
C ASP A 52 0.04 -11.52 -0.76
N ASN A 53 -0.78 -12.57 -0.67
CA ASN A 53 -1.24 -13.14 0.60
C ASN A 53 -0.08 -13.23 1.61
N PHE A 54 -0.05 -12.27 2.55
CA PHE A 54 1.00 -12.14 3.53
C PHE A 54 0.41 -12.29 4.92
N GLN A 55 1.19 -12.89 5.81
CA GLN A 55 0.86 -12.98 7.23
C GLN A 55 1.80 -12.05 7.99
N VAL A 56 1.27 -11.39 9.00
CA VAL A 56 2.07 -10.60 9.93
C VAL A 56 2.22 -11.36 11.24
N TYR A 57 3.45 -11.40 11.74
CA TYR A 57 3.75 -11.93 13.06
C TYR A 57 4.44 -10.86 13.91
N LEU A 58 4.05 -10.78 15.18
CA LEU A 58 4.63 -9.92 16.19
C LEU A 58 5.33 -10.77 17.26
N LYS A 59 6.55 -10.40 17.59
CA LYS A 59 7.27 -10.89 18.76
C LYS A 59 7.44 -9.75 19.75
N LEU A 60 6.89 -9.92 20.95
CA LEU A 60 7.09 -9.02 22.08
C LEU A 60 8.10 -9.66 23.05
N ASP A 61 9.07 -8.88 23.52
CA ASP A 61 10.03 -9.37 24.51
C ASP A 61 9.32 -9.80 25.79
N ALA A 62 9.66 -10.99 26.29
CA ALA A 62 9.06 -11.62 27.47
C ALA A 62 7.53 -11.85 27.43
N ILE A 63 6.88 -11.72 26.27
CA ILE A 63 5.44 -12.00 26.08
C ILE A 63 5.29 -13.00 24.93
N PRO A 64 5.13 -14.31 25.23
CA PRO A 64 4.90 -15.31 24.19
C PRO A 64 3.47 -15.25 23.65
N GLY A 65 3.32 -15.46 22.34
CA GLY A 65 2.05 -15.72 21.67
C GLY A 65 1.76 -17.21 21.50
N GLU A 66 0.75 -17.55 20.69
CA GLU A 66 0.28 -18.94 20.51
C GLU A 66 0.55 -19.53 19.12
N SER A 67 1.25 -18.82 18.24
CA SER A 67 1.54 -19.36 16.91
C SER A 67 2.32 -20.68 16.99
N ASN A 68 1.85 -21.67 16.21
CA ASN A 68 2.53 -22.95 16.00
C ASN A 68 3.15 -23.06 14.60
N VAL A 69 3.21 -21.94 13.87
CA VAL A 69 3.77 -21.91 12.51
C VAL A 69 5.28 -22.06 12.57
N LYS A 70 5.82 -22.98 11.77
CA LYS A 70 7.25 -23.24 11.71
C LYS A 70 8.04 -21.97 11.39
N GLY A 71 9.00 -21.61 12.24
CA GLY A 71 9.78 -20.37 12.13
C GLY A 71 9.15 -19.13 12.76
N PHE A 72 7.92 -19.24 13.25
CA PHE A 72 7.16 -18.21 13.99
C PHE A 72 6.47 -18.82 15.22
N GLU A 73 7.09 -19.82 15.83
CA GLU A 73 6.58 -20.47 17.03
C GLU A 73 6.58 -19.49 18.20
N GLN A 74 5.47 -19.42 18.94
CA GLN A 74 5.26 -18.47 20.04
C GLN A 74 5.25 -16.99 19.61
N TRP A 75 5.13 -16.69 18.31
CA TRP A 75 4.82 -15.35 17.85
C TRP A 75 3.31 -15.10 17.92
N ILE A 76 2.95 -13.83 17.91
CA ILE A 76 1.56 -13.37 17.91
C ILE A 76 1.14 -13.12 16.46
N PRO A 77 0.16 -13.85 15.91
CA PRO A 77 -0.42 -13.51 14.61
C PRO A 77 -1.13 -12.16 14.69
N VAL A 78 -0.88 -11.30 13.70
CA VAL A 78 -1.47 -9.96 13.62
C VAL A 78 -2.27 -9.85 12.32
N SER A 79 -3.44 -9.22 12.42
CA SER A 79 -4.39 -9.08 11.32
C SER A 79 -4.29 -7.73 10.61
N ASP A 80 -3.94 -6.68 11.34
CA ASP A 80 -3.83 -5.32 10.82
C ASP A 80 -2.68 -4.58 11.52
N VAL A 81 -2.00 -3.70 10.77
CA VAL A 81 -0.89 -2.88 11.27
C VAL A 81 -0.97 -1.49 10.67
N HIS A 82 -0.93 -0.48 11.53
CA HIS A 82 -0.88 0.92 11.17
C HIS A 82 0.34 1.60 11.78
N PHE A 83 1.05 2.39 10.98
CA PHE A 83 2.14 3.26 11.39
C PHE A 83 2.05 4.58 10.62
N GLY A 84 2.13 5.69 11.35
CA GLY A 84 2.02 7.04 10.81
C GLY A 84 3.15 7.93 11.33
N VAL A 85 3.60 8.84 10.46
CA VAL A 85 4.49 9.94 10.82
C VAL A 85 3.95 11.20 10.16
N GLU A 86 3.67 12.21 10.95
CA GLU A 86 3.27 13.52 10.45
C GLU A 86 4.43 14.50 10.57
N VAL A 87 4.73 15.24 9.50
CA VAL A 87 5.71 16.32 9.54
C VAL A 87 4.96 17.62 9.29
N PRO A 88 4.87 18.53 10.28
CA PRO A 88 4.23 19.81 10.07
C PRO A 88 5.05 20.60 9.04
N MET A 89 4.39 21.04 7.96
CA MET A 89 5.04 21.78 6.87
C MET A 89 4.38 23.15 6.69
N SER A 90 5.22 24.19 6.58
CA SER A 90 4.81 25.52 6.15
C SER A 90 5.32 25.74 4.73
N LEU A 91 4.41 25.90 3.78
CA LEU A 91 4.72 26.20 2.38
C LEU A 91 4.35 27.66 2.09
N SER A 92 5.35 28.50 1.78
CA SER A 92 5.10 29.85 1.28
C SER A 92 5.87 30.11 -0.01
N THR A 93 5.28 30.88 -0.92
CA THR A 93 5.93 31.28 -2.18
C THR A 93 6.99 32.37 -1.99
N ALA A 94 6.97 33.08 -0.86
CA ALA A 94 7.84 34.21 -0.58
C ALA A 94 9.11 33.83 0.21
N THR A 95 9.02 32.90 1.16
CA THR A 95 10.13 32.52 2.05
C THR A 95 10.61 31.08 1.89
N GLY A 96 9.98 30.32 0.99
CA GLY A 96 10.28 28.91 0.75
C GLY A 96 9.50 27.95 1.66
N ALA A 97 9.85 26.67 1.59
CA ALA A 97 9.26 25.61 2.41
C ALA A 97 10.08 25.38 3.68
N ALA A 98 9.40 25.29 4.83
CA ALA A 98 10.01 24.91 6.10
C ALA A 98 9.30 23.69 6.69
N ALA A 99 10.07 22.66 7.04
CA ALA A 99 9.58 21.47 7.73
C ALA A 99 9.87 21.58 9.23
N GLY A 100 8.87 21.28 10.06
CA GLY A 100 9.02 21.16 11.51
C GLY A 100 9.50 19.76 11.93
N LYS A 101 9.50 19.50 13.23
CA LYS A 101 9.93 18.20 13.78
C LYS A 101 8.87 17.13 13.50
N PRO A 102 9.27 15.93 13.03
CA PRO A 102 8.34 14.82 12.82
C PRO A 102 7.63 14.44 14.12
N GLN A 103 6.33 14.18 14.03
CA GLN A 103 5.49 13.59 15.06
C GLN A 103 5.24 12.15 14.67
N PHE A 104 5.65 11.22 15.54
CA PHE A 104 5.47 9.79 15.31
C PHE A 104 4.23 9.31 16.04
N ASP A 105 3.36 8.63 15.33
CA ASP A 105 2.28 7.88 15.95
C ASP A 105 2.83 6.62 16.61
N GLY A 106 2.09 6.12 17.60
CA GLY A 106 2.29 4.76 18.07
C GLY A 106 2.08 3.76 16.94
N LEU A 107 2.80 2.64 16.97
CA LEU A 107 2.53 1.54 16.05
C LEU A 107 1.29 0.82 16.55
N SER A 108 0.22 0.88 15.78
CA SER A 108 -1.06 0.28 16.13
C SER A 108 -1.25 -1.01 15.38
N PHE A 109 -1.85 -2.01 16.02
CA PHE A 109 -2.14 -3.29 15.40
C PHE A 109 -3.38 -3.94 15.97
N SER A 110 -3.94 -4.87 15.22
CA SER A 110 -5.07 -5.69 15.67
C SER A 110 -4.71 -7.17 15.72
N LYS A 111 -5.13 -7.87 16.77
CA LYS A 111 -4.94 -9.32 16.93
C LYS A 111 -6.20 -9.98 17.49
N LEU A 112 -6.30 -11.29 17.34
CA LEU A 112 -7.30 -12.07 18.07
C LEU A 112 -6.84 -12.32 19.50
N PHE A 113 -7.77 -12.39 20.44
CA PHE A 113 -7.51 -12.71 21.83
C PHE A 113 -6.81 -14.08 21.94
N ASP A 114 -5.69 -14.13 22.67
CA ASP A 114 -4.84 -15.32 22.85
C ASP A 114 -4.08 -15.24 24.20
N ALA A 115 -3.17 -16.17 24.49
CA ALA A 115 -2.34 -16.15 25.70
C ALA A 115 -1.52 -14.87 25.89
N ALA A 116 -1.16 -14.13 24.83
CA ALA A 116 -0.43 -12.87 24.95
C ALA A 116 -1.31 -11.72 25.43
N SER A 117 -2.64 -11.82 25.32
CA SER A 117 -3.59 -10.76 25.69
C SER A 117 -3.45 -10.32 27.15
N MET A 118 -3.36 -11.27 28.08
CA MET A 118 -3.25 -10.95 29.51
C MET A 118 -1.92 -10.27 29.89
N PRO A 119 -0.75 -10.76 29.45
CA PRO A 119 0.51 -10.03 29.64
C PRO A 119 0.52 -8.64 28.99
N ILE A 120 -0.05 -8.46 27.80
CA ILE A 120 -0.12 -7.15 27.12
C ILE A 120 -1.00 -6.19 27.91
N PHE A 121 -2.18 -6.64 28.34
CA PHE A 121 -3.08 -5.86 29.19
C PHE A 121 -2.39 -5.45 30.49
N LEU A 122 -1.70 -6.38 31.16
CA LEU A 122 -0.94 -6.07 32.38
C LEU A 122 0.19 -5.08 32.12
N ALA A 123 0.92 -5.21 31.01
CA ALA A 123 1.97 -4.27 30.64
C ALA A 123 1.41 -2.85 30.41
N SER A 124 0.20 -2.75 29.85
CA SER A 124 -0.53 -1.49 29.67
C SER A 124 -0.86 -0.82 31.00
N VAL A 125 -1.55 -1.52 31.90
CA VAL A 125 -1.98 -0.93 33.19
C VAL A 125 -0.82 -0.67 34.15
N GLN A 126 0.28 -1.40 34.02
CA GLN A 126 1.48 -1.20 34.84
C GLN A 126 2.44 -0.15 34.27
N GLY A 127 2.24 0.30 33.02
CA GLY A 127 3.23 1.10 32.31
C GLY A 127 4.58 0.40 32.19
N LYS A 128 4.56 -0.94 32.10
CA LYS A 128 5.79 -1.75 32.08
C LYS A 128 6.49 -1.62 30.73
N VAL A 129 7.79 -1.36 30.77
CA VAL A 129 8.62 -1.37 29.55
C VAL A 129 8.78 -2.80 29.02
N ILE A 130 8.48 -2.97 27.74
CA ILE A 130 8.79 -4.14 26.93
C ILE A 130 10.07 -3.81 26.17
N LYS A 131 11.11 -4.63 26.33
CA LYS A 131 12.45 -4.29 25.80
C LYS A 131 12.43 -4.07 24.28
N SER A 132 11.74 -4.94 23.55
CA SER A 132 11.60 -4.83 22.10
C SER A 132 10.30 -5.42 21.59
N ALA A 133 9.85 -4.92 20.44
CA ALA A 133 8.76 -5.48 19.65
C ALA A 133 9.24 -5.66 18.21
N THR A 134 9.09 -6.84 17.64
CA THR A 134 9.47 -7.13 16.25
C THR A 134 8.27 -7.59 15.46
N LEU A 135 7.90 -6.82 14.44
CA LEU A 135 6.88 -7.19 13.47
C LEU A 135 7.57 -7.66 12.19
N VAL A 136 7.10 -8.76 11.63
CA VAL A 136 7.58 -9.31 10.36
C VAL A 136 6.40 -9.60 9.44
N PHE A 137 6.51 -9.12 8.21
CA PHE A 137 5.54 -9.39 7.16
C PHE A 137 6.11 -10.47 6.26
N VAL A 138 5.32 -11.54 6.10
CA VAL A 138 5.77 -12.79 5.52
C VAL A 138 4.90 -13.12 4.33
N LYS A 139 5.48 -13.14 3.13
CA LYS A 139 4.76 -13.65 1.96
C LYS A 139 4.69 -15.17 2.05
N GLN A 140 3.49 -15.72 1.83
CA GLN A 140 3.30 -17.16 1.73
C GLN A 140 3.76 -17.62 0.35
N ALA A 141 4.87 -18.35 0.31
CA ALA A 141 5.45 -18.97 -0.87
C ALA A 141 5.90 -20.39 -0.48
N PRO A 142 6.33 -21.25 -1.42
CA PRO A 142 6.88 -22.57 -1.09
C PRO A 142 7.98 -22.52 -0.01
N THR A 143 8.66 -21.38 0.13
CA THR A 143 9.46 -21.02 1.29
C THR A 143 9.00 -19.66 1.82
N PRO A 144 8.50 -19.54 3.07
CA PRO A 144 8.08 -18.26 3.63
C PRO A 144 9.24 -17.26 3.67
N VAL A 145 9.02 -16.05 3.17
CA VAL A 145 10.04 -14.99 3.11
C VAL A 145 9.59 -13.74 3.85
N LYS A 146 10.45 -13.26 4.77
CA LYS A 146 10.26 -12.00 5.50
C LYS A 146 10.68 -10.83 4.60
N PHE A 147 9.72 -10.13 4.01
CA PHE A 147 10.04 -9.05 3.07
C PHE A 147 10.07 -7.67 3.75
N LEU A 148 9.35 -7.49 4.85
CA LEU A 148 9.33 -6.28 5.66
C LEU A 148 9.49 -6.66 7.14
N THR A 149 10.37 -5.96 7.84
CA THR A 149 10.61 -6.14 9.28
C THR A 149 10.64 -4.78 9.96
N ILE A 150 9.87 -4.62 11.03
CA ILE A 150 9.85 -3.44 11.88
C ILE A 150 10.29 -3.88 13.27
N ASN A 151 11.33 -3.25 13.81
CA ASN A 151 11.78 -3.50 15.17
C ASN A 151 11.70 -2.21 15.98
N LEU A 152 11.05 -2.30 17.13
CA LEU A 152 10.87 -1.21 18.08
C LEU A 152 11.69 -1.50 19.34
N SER A 153 12.29 -0.48 19.92
CA SER A 153 13.04 -0.56 21.18
C SER A 153 12.42 0.30 22.28
N ASN A 154 12.53 -0.15 23.53
CA ASN A 154 11.95 0.49 24.72
C ASN A 154 10.47 0.81 24.50
N VAL A 155 9.69 -0.26 24.42
CA VAL A 155 8.30 -0.26 24.00
C VAL A 155 7.38 -0.15 25.20
N PHE A 156 6.33 0.65 25.09
CA PHE A 156 5.23 0.74 26.05
C PHE A 156 3.91 0.49 25.33
N VAL A 157 2.96 -0.17 25.99
CA VAL A 157 1.59 -0.25 25.49
C VAL A 157 0.89 1.06 25.83
N SER A 158 0.64 1.90 24.82
CA SER A 158 0.02 3.22 24.99
C SER A 158 -1.50 3.17 24.90
N ASN A 159 -2.06 2.15 24.23
CA ASN A 159 -3.48 1.88 24.19
C ASN A 159 -3.74 0.38 24.14
N TYR A 160 -4.79 -0.05 24.83
CA TYR A 160 -5.30 -1.42 24.78
C TYR A 160 -6.82 -1.36 24.85
N SER A 161 -7.48 -1.89 23.83
CA SER A 161 -8.94 -2.08 23.80
C SER A 161 -9.28 -3.37 23.09
N PHE A 162 -10.47 -3.89 23.31
CA PHE A 162 -10.99 -5.04 22.56
C PHE A 162 -12.48 -4.90 22.30
N ASN A 163 -12.93 -5.51 21.22
CA ASN A 163 -14.33 -5.69 20.88
C ASN A 163 -14.53 -7.17 20.53
N ASP A 164 -15.41 -7.86 21.26
CA ASP A 164 -15.51 -9.32 21.28
C ASP A 164 -14.12 -9.97 21.49
N THR A 165 -13.63 -10.70 20.49
CA THR A 165 -12.33 -11.39 20.53
C THR A 165 -11.26 -10.65 19.72
N VAL A 166 -11.52 -9.44 19.24
CA VAL A 166 -10.56 -8.64 18.45
C VAL A 166 -10.00 -7.53 19.34
N GLU A 167 -8.68 -7.53 19.52
CA GLU A 167 -7.95 -6.54 20.29
C GLU A 167 -7.34 -5.48 19.36
N SER A 168 -7.42 -4.21 19.76
CA SER A 168 -6.74 -3.07 19.14
C SER A 168 -5.71 -2.50 20.11
N ILE A 169 -4.44 -2.55 19.73
CA ILE A 169 -3.32 -2.22 20.61
C ILE A 169 -2.43 -1.18 19.94
N SER A 170 -1.95 -0.19 20.70
CA SER A 170 -0.97 0.78 20.23
C SER A 170 0.30 0.72 21.08
N LEU A 171 1.45 0.79 20.41
CA LEU A 171 2.77 0.76 21.01
C LEU A 171 3.47 2.11 20.85
N ALA A 172 3.88 2.70 21.97
CA ALA A 172 4.87 3.77 21.99
C ALA A 172 6.27 3.17 22.09
N TYR A 173 7.29 3.83 21.53
CA TYR A 173 8.65 3.31 21.42
C TYR A 173 9.67 4.44 21.36
N SER A 174 10.92 4.13 21.71
CA SER A 174 12.01 5.13 21.63
C SER A 174 12.72 5.11 20.27
N ILE A 175 12.92 3.91 19.70
CA ILE A 175 13.61 3.74 18.41
C ILE A 175 12.75 2.84 17.54
N ILE A 176 12.63 3.21 16.27
CA ILE A 176 12.06 2.37 15.21
C ILE A 176 13.15 2.05 14.19
N SER A 177 13.33 0.76 13.90
CA SER A 177 14.16 0.24 12.82
C SER A 177 13.27 -0.45 11.80
N VAL A 178 13.45 -0.14 10.52
CA VAL A 178 12.67 -0.72 9.43
C VAL A 178 13.64 -1.33 8.42
N GLY A 179 13.38 -2.59 8.05
CA GLY A 179 14.11 -3.34 7.04
C GLY A 179 13.16 -3.82 5.95
N TYR A 180 13.54 -3.61 4.69
CA TYR A 180 12.75 -4.05 3.53
C TYR A 180 13.64 -4.77 2.51
N SER A 181 13.13 -5.87 1.98
CA SER A 181 13.76 -6.63 0.90
C SER A 181 12.79 -6.76 -0.27
N SER A 182 13.17 -6.24 -1.43
CA SER A 182 12.40 -6.44 -2.66
C SER A 182 12.56 -7.87 -3.16
N GLN A 183 11.51 -8.40 -3.80
CA GLN A 183 11.51 -9.73 -4.36
C GLN A 183 11.96 -9.68 -5.83
N LYS A 184 12.81 -10.63 -6.22
CA LYS A 184 13.25 -10.83 -7.60
C LYS A 184 12.21 -11.64 -8.39
N PRO A 185 12.26 -11.63 -9.74
CA PRO A 185 11.36 -12.43 -10.57
C PRO A 185 11.44 -13.95 -10.31
N ASP A 186 12.59 -14.44 -9.81
CA ASP A 186 12.79 -15.85 -9.43
C ASP A 186 12.19 -16.22 -8.05
N GLY A 187 11.55 -15.25 -7.37
CA GLY A 187 10.95 -15.44 -6.05
C GLY A 187 11.91 -15.22 -4.88
N SER A 188 13.23 -15.11 -5.10
CA SER A 188 14.22 -14.82 -4.06
C SER A 188 14.20 -13.35 -3.64
N LEU A 189 14.77 -13.03 -2.47
CA LEU A 189 14.87 -11.65 -1.99
C LEU A 189 16.19 -11.00 -2.42
N ASN A 190 16.15 -9.69 -2.68
CA ASN A 190 17.34 -8.84 -2.74
C ASN A 190 17.90 -8.59 -1.33
N ALA A 191 19.10 -8.02 -1.28
CA ALA A 191 19.69 -7.59 -0.01
C ALA A 191 18.77 -6.60 0.72
N MET A 192 18.61 -6.78 2.03
CA MET A 192 17.74 -5.94 2.83
C MET A 192 18.31 -4.52 2.95
N VAL A 193 17.49 -3.53 2.61
CA VAL A 193 17.74 -2.12 2.91
C VAL A 193 17.15 -1.81 4.28
N LYS A 194 17.90 -1.12 5.14
CA LYS A 194 17.51 -0.85 6.52
C LYS A 194 17.80 0.58 6.95
N SER A 195 16.89 1.14 7.73
CA SER A 195 16.99 2.49 8.30
C SER A 195 16.42 2.49 9.71
N ALA A 196 16.84 3.44 10.54
CA ALA A 196 16.29 3.61 11.87
C ALA A 196 16.27 5.05 12.34
N TRP A 197 15.34 5.35 13.24
CA TRP A 197 15.17 6.67 13.83
C TRP A 197 14.99 6.57 15.33
N ASP A 198 15.71 7.41 16.07
CA ASP A 198 15.51 7.62 17.50
C ASP A 198 14.50 8.76 17.67
N VAL A 199 13.28 8.41 18.06
CA VAL A 199 12.16 9.33 18.26
C VAL A 199 12.45 10.27 19.43
N THR A 200 13.13 9.78 20.46
CA THR A 200 13.43 10.56 21.67
C THR A 200 14.51 11.62 21.44
N LYS A 201 15.45 11.33 20.54
CA LYS A 201 16.56 12.23 20.19
C LYS A 201 16.34 12.98 18.88
N ASN A 202 15.30 12.62 18.12
CA ASN A 202 14.99 13.16 16.81
C ASN A 202 16.19 13.11 15.85
N MET A 203 16.80 11.94 15.72
CA MET A 203 17.95 11.70 14.84
C MET A 203 17.99 10.28 14.30
N THR A 204 18.76 10.05 13.24
CA THR A 204 19.03 8.71 12.72
C THR A 204 19.68 7.83 13.78
N ALA A 205 19.24 6.59 13.89
CA ALA A 205 19.81 5.58 14.77
C ALA A 205 20.51 4.47 13.96
N THR A 206 21.31 3.65 14.64
CA THR A 206 21.85 2.43 14.04
C THR A 206 20.71 1.41 13.88
N PRO A 207 20.44 0.90 12.66
CA PRO A 207 19.35 -0.05 12.46
C PRO A 207 19.60 -1.39 13.15
N VAL A 208 18.63 -1.81 13.95
CA VAL A 208 18.61 -3.12 14.63
C VAL A 208 17.46 -3.94 14.03
N ILE A 209 17.81 -4.97 13.27
CA ILE A 209 16.84 -5.92 12.70
C ILE A 209 17.27 -7.32 13.16
N PRO A 210 16.46 -8.02 13.98
CA PRO A 210 16.76 -9.35 14.51
C PRO A 210 16.49 -10.50 13.52
#